data_AF-A0A535JX03-F1
#
_entry.id   AF-A0A535JX03-F1
#
_cell.length_a   1.000
_cell.length_b   1.000
_cell.length_c   1.000
_cell.angle_alpha   90.00
_cell.angle_beta   90.00
_cell.angle_gamma   90.00
#
_symmetry.space_group_name_H-M   'P 1'
#
loop_
_entity.id
_entity.type
_entity.pdbx_description
1 polymer ?
#
loop_
_entity_poly.entity_id
_entity_poly.type
_entity_poly.pdbx_seq_one_letter_code
_entity_poly.pdbx_strand_id
1 'polypeptide(L)'
;MPPARGVVMGRGTPLDGGSAEAQMRRPRDTSGQLVSNRRSHDRTDVPDVKSGILERLKTVLGADIAPQRPRVVRERAEPEGHILEPEWSGTRVLVRIGHGDPRFVGYGGATSGPRELYDAIVADAHCETAIIDGVLVDDWRDESDLEVDDQGNAYTRQFGARQIFAAFDLLEVDGEPLLEVPLLERRRHLEGVLAPSQNVRLTPYVTRGLRAWRDTLLAQGFKRVVIKNWNSAYAPGKTNNDWLVLEKLKAAMA
;
A
#
# COMPACT_ATOMS: atom_id res chain seq x y z
N MET A 1 -12.98 -15.34 -46.17
CA MET A 1 -14.33 -15.85 -46.46
C MET A 1 -14.83 -16.63 -45.25
N PRO A 2 -15.97 -16.30 -44.63
CA PRO A 2 -16.54 -14.99 -44.29
C PRO A 2 -16.85 -14.86 -42.75
N PRO A 3 -17.29 -13.67 -42.27
CA PRO A 3 -17.46 -13.33 -40.86
C PRO A 3 -18.92 -13.45 -40.37
N ALA A 4 -19.14 -13.58 -39.06
CA ALA A 4 -20.47 -13.63 -38.43
C ALA A 4 -20.73 -12.44 -37.48
N ARG A 5 -21.51 -11.50 -38.03
CA ARG A 5 -22.62 -10.71 -37.46
C ARG A 5 -22.62 -10.28 -35.99
N GLY A 6 -22.74 -8.97 -35.82
CA GLY A 6 -23.08 -8.30 -34.56
C GLY A 6 -24.56 -8.36 -34.18
N VAL A 7 -24.82 -7.98 -32.93
CA VAL A 7 -26.13 -7.80 -32.33
C VAL A 7 -26.24 -6.36 -31.82
N VAL A 8 -27.32 -5.72 -32.22
CA VAL A 8 -27.74 -4.35 -31.92
C VAL A 8 -28.45 -4.33 -30.57
N MET A 9 -28.04 -3.44 -29.66
CA MET A 9 -28.80 -3.10 -28.44
C MET A 9 -29.58 -1.79 -28.68
N GLY A 10 -30.90 -1.90 -28.63
CA GLY A 10 -31.84 -0.79 -28.82
C GLY A 10 -31.93 0.14 -27.61
N ARG A 11 -32.15 1.43 -27.91
CA ARG A 11 -32.41 2.52 -26.98
C ARG A 11 -33.86 2.47 -26.46
N GLY A 12 -34.05 2.85 -25.20
CA GLY A 12 -35.33 3.18 -24.61
C GLY A 12 -35.17 4.02 -23.33
N THR A 13 -35.63 5.26 -23.38
CA THR A 13 -35.85 6.24 -22.28
C THR A 13 -37.14 6.98 -22.63
N PRO A 14 -37.76 7.78 -21.73
CA PRO A 14 -37.92 7.69 -20.28
C PRO A 14 -39.42 7.84 -19.89
N LEU A 15 -39.77 7.71 -18.61
CA LEU A 15 -41.02 8.26 -18.09
C LEU A 15 -40.76 9.03 -16.79
N ASP A 16 -41.53 10.11 -16.66
CA ASP A 16 -41.34 11.32 -15.88
C ASP A 16 -42.42 11.42 -14.78
N GLY A 17 -42.17 12.26 -13.77
CA GLY A 17 -43.20 12.98 -13.03
C GLY A 17 -43.66 12.42 -11.66
N GLY A 18 -43.48 13.23 -10.60
CA GLY A 18 -44.30 13.12 -9.39
C GLY A 18 -43.75 13.73 -8.10
N SER A 19 -43.62 15.06 -8.03
CA SER A 19 -43.37 15.84 -6.80
C SER A 19 -44.63 15.99 -5.94
N ALA A 20 -44.50 15.99 -4.60
CA ALA A 20 -45.39 16.75 -3.71
C ALA A 20 -44.78 16.90 -2.29
N GLU A 21 -44.33 18.12 -1.98
CA GLU A 21 -44.18 18.64 -0.61
C GLU A 21 -45.57 18.98 -0.04
N ALA A 22 -45.79 18.75 1.26
CA ALA A 22 -46.84 19.42 2.01
C ALA A 22 -46.42 19.60 3.47
N GLN A 23 -46.38 20.86 3.89
CA GLN A 23 -46.05 21.35 5.22
C GLN A 23 -47.18 21.12 6.24
N MET A 24 -46.76 21.29 7.51
CA MET A 24 -47.50 21.97 8.59
C MET A 24 -48.30 21.09 9.57
N ARG A 25 -47.85 21.08 10.84
CA ARG A 25 -48.62 21.57 12.01
C ARG A 25 -47.86 21.36 13.33
N ARG A 26 -47.65 22.45 14.08
CA ARG A 26 -47.34 22.47 15.52
C ARG A 26 -48.65 22.46 16.32
N PRO A 27 -48.63 21.98 17.57
CA PRO A 27 -49.18 22.73 18.71
C PRO A 27 -48.19 22.76 19.90
N ARG A 28 -47.87 23.94 20.46
CA ARG A 28 -48.44 24.57 21.68
C ARG A 28 -48.22 23.80 23.00
N ASP A 29 -47.13 24.21 23.68
CA ASP A 29 -47.07 24.82 25.02
C ASP A 29 -48.04 24.36 26.12
N THR A 30 -47.50 23.94 27.27
CA THR A 30 -48.10 24.11 28.59
C THR A 30 -47.07 23.87 29.72
N SER A 31 -46.71 24.98 30.39
CA SER A 31 -46.69 25.17 31.86
C SER A 31 -45.87 24.23 32.76
N GLY A 32 -45.02 24.82 33.63
CA GLY A 32 -44.65 24.16 34.90
C GLY A 32 -43.37 24.62 35.58
N GLN A 33 -43.45 25.78 36.23
CA GLN A 33 -42.67 26.31 37.36
C GLN A 33 -41.61 25.44 38.09
N LEU A 34 -40.41 26.04 38.26
CA LEU A 34 -39.43 26.02 39.37
C LEU A 34 -39.34 24.79 40.30
N VAL A 35 -38.10 24.30 40.55
CA VAL A 35 -37.48 24.16 41.90
C VAL A 35 -36.00 23.73 41.81
N SER A 36 -35.15 24.58 42.41
CA SER A 36 -33.91 24.38 43.19
C SER A 36 -32.75 23.45 42.77
N ASN A 37 -31.57 24.01 43.08
CA ASN A 37 -30.41 23.42 43.77
C ASN A 37 -29.16 23.01 42.95
N ARG A 38 -28.14 23.87 43.13
CA ARG A 38 -26.71 23.59 43.37
C ARG A 38 -26.28 22.12 43.22
N ARG A 39 -25.30 21.87 42.33
CA ARG A 39 -23.92 21.47 42.69
C ARG A 39 -23.06 21.25 41.43
N SER A 40 -21.81 21.66 41.58
CA SER A 40 -20.58 21.26 40.88
C SER A 40 -20.70 20.18 39.80
N HIS A 41 -20.38 20.53 38.56
CA HIS A 41 -19.82 19.56 37.62
C HIS A 41 -18.33 19.86 37.50
N ASP A 42 -17.58 19.13 38.32
CA ASP A 42 -16.20 18.78 38.08
C ASP A 42 -16.14 18.15 36.68
N ARG A 43 -15.71 18.94 35.69
CA ARG A 43 -15.38 18.43 34.37
C ARG A 43 -14.06 17.69 34.54
N THR A 44 -14.14 16.38 34.69
CA THR A 44 -13.00 15.51 34.43
C THR A 44 -12.59 15.75 32.97
N ASP A 45 -11.56 16.55 32.77
CA ASP A 45 -10.79 16.57 31.53
C ASP A 45 -10.23 15.16 31.38
N VAL A 46 -10.92 14.34 30.58
CA VAL A 46 -10.34 13.11 30.06
C VAL A 46 -9.32 13.58 29.03
N PRO A 47 -8.01 13.45 29.26
CA PRO A 47 -7.03 13.79 28.25
C PRO A 47 -7.34 12.92 27.03
N ASP A 48 -7.45 13.52 25.85
CA ASP A 48 -7.62 12.75 24.62
C ASP A 48 -6.33 11.97 24.36
N VAL A 49 -6.29 10.75 24.89
CA VAL A 49 -5.16 9.83 24.80
C VAL A 49 -4.77 9.60 23.34
N LYS A 50 -5.73 9.67 22.39
CA LYS A 50 -5.45 9.52 20.95
C LYS A 50 -4.66 10.71 20.40
N SER A 51 -5.02 11.93 20.78
CA SER A 51 -4.30 13.13 20.37
C SER A 51 -2.86 13.14 20.90
N GLY A 52 -2.64 12.72 22.16
CA GLY A 52 -1.30 12.60 22.75
C GLY A 52 -0.43 11.48 22.16
N ILE A 53 -1.04 10.41 21.64
CA ILE A 53 -0.35 9.33 20.90
C ILE A 53 0.02 9.80 19.49
N LEU A 54 -0.89 10.48 18.79
CA LEU A 54 -0.65 11.02 17.45
C LEU A 54 0.47 12.06 17.45
N GLU A 55 0.53 12.95 18.45
CA GLU A 55 1.63 13.91 18.56
C GLU A 55 2.98 13.28 18.93
N ARG A 56 2.98 12.19 19.72
CA ARG A 56 4.20 11.37 19.90
C ARG A 56 4.60 10.67 18.62
N LEU A 57 3.66 10.14 17.84
CA LEU A 57 3.94 9.47 16.57
C LEU A 57 4.49 10.44 15.51
N LYS A 58 3.94 11.65 15.41
CA LYS A 58 4.49 12.74 14.57
C LYS A 58 5.94 13.07 14.94
N THR A 59 6.24 13.12 16.25
CA THR A 59 7.59 13.39 16.75
C THR A 59 8.54 12.19 16.59
N VAL A 60 8.02 10.96 16.56
CA VAL A 60 8.80 9.70 16.51
C VAL A 60 9.07 9.24 15.07
N LEU A 61 8.18 9.49 14.12
CA LEU A 61 8.34 9.08 12.71
C LEU A 61 9.52 9.77 12.02
N GLY A 62 9.87 10.98 12.47
CA GLY A 62 11.06 11.68 11.99
C GLY A 62 12.39 11.02 12.37
N ALA A 63 12.47 10.10 13.35
CA ALA A 63 13.77 9.69 13.89
C ALA A 63 14.12 8.19 13.81
N ASP A 64 13.27 7.22 14.16
CA ASP A 64 13.79 5.85 14.43
C ASP A 64 12.81 4.69 14.12
N ILE A 65 12.24 4.65 12.91
CA ILE A 65 11.51 3.46 12.44
C ILE A 65 12.47 2.48 11.76
N ALA A 66 12.36 1.21 12.15
CA ALA A 66 13.01 0.09 11.47
C ALA A 66 11.97 -0.72 10.67
N PRO A 67 12.36 -1.33 9.53
CA PRO A 67 11.46 -2.18 8.77
C PRO A 67 10.84 -3.29 9.63
N GLN A 68 9.54 -3.55 9.45
CA GLN A 68 8.89 -4.72 10.02
C GLN A 68 9.54 -6.00 9.51
N ARG A 69 9.79 -6.95 10.42
CA ARG A 69 10.48 -8.20 10.10
C ARG A 69 9.46 -9.31 9.87
N PRO A 70 9.33 -9.85 8.65
CA PRO A 70 8.43 -10.97 8.43
C PRO A 70 8.99 -12.23 9.10
N ARG A 71 8.09 -13.14 9.51
CA ARG A 71 8.48 -14.46 10.03
C ARG A 71 8.68 -15.42 8.86
N VAL A 72 9.82 -16.08 8.80
CA VAL A 72 10.07 -17.13 7.80
C VAL A 72 9.42 -18.44 8.29
N VAL A 73 8.67 -19.10 7.40
CA VAL A 73 8.01 -20.38 7.68
C VAL A 73 8.15 -21.34 6.50
N ARG A 74 8.27 -22.65 6.77
CA ARG A 74 8.36 -23.69 5.74
C ARG A 74 7.06 -23.89 5.00
N GLU A 75 5.99 -24.04 5.76
CA GLU A 75 4.64 -24.30 5.28
C GLU A 75 3.66 -23.62 6.22
N ARG A 76 2.59 -23.09 5.65
CA ARG A 76 1.52 -22.42 6.39
C ARG A 76 0.25 -22.46 5.55
N ALA A 77 -0.86 -22.86 6.16
CA ALA A 77 -2.18 -22.64 5.58
C ALA A 77 -2.42 -21.13 5.48
N GLU A 78 -2.87 -20.69 4.31
CA GLU A 78 -3.19 -19.28 4.06
C GLU A 78 -4.28 -18.83 5.04
N PRO A 79 -4.01 -17.84 5.91
CA PRO A 79 -5.00 -17.35 6.85
C PRO A 79 -6.11 -16.60 6.10
N GLU A 80 -7.33 -16.59 6.62
CA GLU A 80 -8.40 -15.77 6.05
C GLU A 80 -8.01 -14.28 6.05
N GLY A 81 -8.42 -13.55 5.01
CA GLY A 81 -8.08 -12.13 4.89
C GLY A 81 -6.59 -11.89 4.67
N HIS A 82 -5.97 -12.66 3.78
CA HIS A 82 -4.58 -12.43 3.39
C HIS A 82 -4.46 -11.85 1.98
N ILE A 83 -3.33 -11.22 1.75
CA ILE A 83 -2.79 -10.99 0.42
C ILE A 83 -1.48 -11.77 0.24
N LEU A 84 -1.16 -12.04 -1.01
CA LEU A 84 0.12 -12.60 -1.42
C LEU A 84 0.88 -11.55 -2.23
N GLU A 85 2.17 -11.39 -1.92
CA GLU A 85 3.12 -10.57 -2.66
C GLU A 85 4.33 -11.42 -3.08
N PRO A 86 4.97 -11.13 -4.23
CA PRO A 86 6.27 -11.73 -4.49
C PRO A 86 7.29 -11.27 -3.45
N GLU A 87 8.20 -12.15 -3.04
CA GLU A 87 9.35 -11.70 -2.27
C GLU A 87 10.45 -11.24 -3.22
N TRP A 88 10.74 -9.93 -3.19
CA TRP A 88 11.84 -9.35 -3.94
C TRP A 88 13.19 -9.72 -3.33
N SER A 89 14.16 -10.05 -4.20
CA SER A 89 15.55 -10.26 -3.80
C SER A 89 16.31 -8.93 -3.86
N GLY A 90 16.82 -8.48 -2.71
CA GLY A 90 17.57 -7.24 -2.62
C GLY A 90 17.70 -6.74 -1.18
N THR A 91 18.00 -5.45 -1.03
CA THR A 91 18.15 -4.82 0.29
C THR A 91 16.84 -4.17 0.73
N ARG A 92 16.24 -4.66 1.82
CA ARG A 92 15.06 -4.06 2.44
C ARG A 92 15.41 -2.69 3.03
N VAL A 93 14.69 -1.65 2.62
CA VAL A 93 14.88 -0.28 3.10
C VAL A 93 13.55 0.45 3.30
N LEU A 94 13.54 1.37 4.27
CA LEU A 94 12.63 2.50 4.31
C LEU A 94 13.27 3.66 3.57
N VAL A 95 12.57 4.21 2.59
CA VAL A 95 12.95 5.45 1.90
C VAL A 95 12.30 6.63 2.61
N ARG A 96 13.11 7.61 3.01
CA ARG A 96 12.69 8.82 3.73
C ARG A 96 12.72 10.02 2.78
N ILE A 97 11.57 10.42 2.27
CA ILE A 97 11.39 11.59 1.40
C ILE A 97 11.17 12.81 2.29
N GLY A 98 11.90 13.91 2.05
CA GLY A 98 11.72 15.18 2.77
C GLY A 98 12.25 15.23 4.22
N HIS A 99 12.64 14.10 4.83
CA HIS A 99 13.06 14.02 6.25
C HIS A 99 14.57 14.18 6.52
N GLY A 100 15.33 14.74 5.59
CA GLY A 100 16.80 14.84 5.67
C GLY A 100 17.51 13.46 5.69
N ASP A 101 18.81 13.45 6.01
CA ASP A 101 19.56 12.19 6.13
C ASP A 101 19.20 11.44 7.43
N PRO A 102 19.23 10.09 7.43
CA PRO A 102 19.51 9.23 6.29
C PRO A 102 18.32 9.08 5.34
N ARG A 103 18.61 8.96 4.05
CA ARG A 103 17.59 8.72 3.00
C ARG A 103 17.05 7.30 2.98
N PHE A 104 17.90 6.34 3.34
CA PHE A 104 17.56 4.93 3.41
C PHE A 104 17.84 4.40 4.81
N VAL A 105 16.87 3.69 5.38
CA VAL A 105 16.99 3.02 6.68
C VAL A 105 16.67 1.54 6.51
N GLY A 106 17.66 0.69 6.73
CA GLY A 106 17.49 -0.76 6.74
C GLY A 106 17.29 -1.32 8.15
N TYR A 107 17.40 -2.64 8.28
CA TYR A 107 17.29 -3.33 9.57
C TYR A 107 18.33 -2.91 10.62
N GLY A 108 19.49 -2.41 10.19
CA GLY A 108 20.60 -1.98 11.05
C GLY A 108 20.70 -0.47 11.23
N GLY A 109 19.68 0.29 10.82
CA GLY A 109 19.71 1.76 10.78
C GLY A 109 20.06 2.30 9.40
N ALA A 110 20.74 3.45 9.35
CA ALA A 110 21.14 4.10 8.09
C ALA A 110 21.87 3.14 7.15
N THR A 111 21.47 3.11 5.88
CA THR A 111 22.10 2.31 4.84
C THR A 111 22.38 3.14 3.60
N SER A 112 23.38 2.75 2.82
CA SER A 112 23.65 3.37 1.53
C SER A 112 22.67 2.89 0.46
N GLY A 113 22.40 3.76 -0.50
CA GLY A 113 21.73 3.42 -1.76
C GLY A 113 22.16 4.41 -2.85
N PRO A 114 21.89 4.12 -4.12
CA PRO A 114 22.29 4.98 -5.22
C PRO A 114 21.57 6.33 -5.14
N ARG A 115 22.32 7.42 -5.28
CA ARG A 115 21.75 8.78 -5.20
C ARG A 115 20.75 9.04 -6.33
N GLU A 116 21.09 8.62 -7.55
CA GLU A 116 20.22 8.74 -8.72
C GLU A 116 18.90 7.99 -8.55
N LEU A 117 18.91 6.83 -7.89
CA LEU A 117 17.70 6.07 -7.59
C LEU A 117 16.83 6.79 -6.56
N TYR A 118 17.44 7.38 -5.52
CA TYR A 118 16.70 8.23 -4.59
C TYR A 118 16.05 9.43 -5.29
N ASP A 119 16.81 10.13 -6.13
CA ASP A 119 16.32 11.32 -6.84
C ASP A 119 15.16 10.94 -7.80
N ALA A 120 15.21 9.77 -8.44
CA ALA A 120 14.10 9.24 -9.22
C ALA A 120 12.86 8.92 -8.36
N ILE A 121 13.03 8.28 -7.19
CA ILE A 121 11.92 8.01 -6.27
C ILE A 121 11.24 9.32 -5.82
N VAL A 122 12.03 10.36 -5.52
CA VAL A 122 11.49 11.68 -5.13
C VAL A 122 10.75 12.34 -6.31
N ALA A 123 11.28 12.23 -7.53
CA ALA A 123 10.63 12.78 -8.72
C ALA A 123 9.28 12.10 -9.02
N ASP A 124 9.16 10.81 -8.71
CA ASP A 124 7.93 10.02 -8.89
C ASP A 124 6.95 10.12 -7.70
N ALA A 125 7.32 10.81 -6.62
CA ALA A 125 6.48 10.96 -5.43
C ALA A 125 5.62 12.23 -5.46
N HIS A 126 4.36 12.10 -5.05
CA HIS A 126 3.36 13.15 -4.98
C HIS A 126 3.07 13.55 -3.53
N CYS A 127 4.12 13.95 -2.81
CA CYS A 127 4.09 14.36 -1.40
C CYS A 127 5.28 15.28 -1.08
N GLU A 128 5.19 16.04 0.01
CA GLU A 128 6.32 16.79 0.58
C GLU A 128 7.21 15.87 1.43
N THR A 129 6.60 15.02 2.25
CA THR A 129 7.29 14.03 3.07
C THR A 129 6.65 12.66 2.96
N ALA A 130 7.45 11.60 3.03
CA ALA A 130 6.94 10.24 3.12
C ALA A 130 7.99 9.27 3.68
N ILE A 131 7.50 8.19 4.29
CA ILE A 131 8.29 7.01 4.63
C ILE A 131 7.70 5.80 3.90
N ILE A 132 8.44 5.31 2.90
CA ILE A 132 8.00 4.23 2.01
C ILE A 132 8.83 2.98 2.28
N ASP A 133 8.19 1.85 2.54
CA ASP A 133 8.86 0.58 2.77
C ASP A 133 8.99 -0.18 1.44
N GLY A 134 10.21 -0.60 1.08
CA GLY A 134 10.45 -1.35 -0.15
C GLY A 134 11.79 -2.09 -0.20
N VAL A 135 12.17 -2.57 -1.37
CA VAL A 135 13.41 -3.30 -1.61
C VAL A 135 14.20 -2.62 -2.72
N LEU A 136 15.47 -2.32 -2.46
CA LEU A 136 16.43 -1.98 -3.52
C LEU A 136 16.85 -3.27 -4.21
N VAL A 137 16.52 -3.41 -5.49
CA VAL A 137 16.82 -4.58 -6.31
C VAL A 137 17.99 -4.24 -7.22
N ASP A 138 19.05 -5.06 -7.19
CA ASP A 138 20.34 -4.68 -7.79
C ASP A 138 20.46 -4.97 -9.31
N ASP A 139 19.92 -6.10 -9.77
CA ASP A 139 20.02 -6.58 -11.17
C ASP A 139 18.60 -6.80 -11.70
N TRP A 140 17.79 -5.73 -11.73
CA TRP A 140 16.48 -5.80 -12.38
C TRP A 140 16.64 -5.70 -13.89
N ARG A 141 15.93 -6.59 -14.59
CA ARG A 141 15.86 -6.65 -16.04
C ARG A 141 14.40 -6.56 -16.41
N ASP A 142 14.06 -5.55 -17.19
CA ASP A 142 12.72 -5.46 -17.77
C ASP A 142 12.49 -6.67 -18.69
N GLU A 143 11.23 -7.06 -18.81
CA GLU A 143 10.84 -7.95 -19.90
C GLU A 143 11.26 -7.28 -21.22
N SER A 144 11.82 -8.09 -22.11
CA SER A 144 12.32 -7.57 -23.36
C SER A 144 11.14 -7.22 -24.26
N ASP A 145 10.97 -5.94 -24.55
CA ASP A 145 9.91 -5.49 -25.45
C ASP A 145 10.29 -5.74 -26.91
N LEU A 146 9.32 -6.25 -27.67
CA LEU A 146 9.40 -6.29 -29.12
C LEU A 146 9.04 -4.90 -29.63
N GLU A 147 10.05 -4.19 -30.15
CA GLU A 147 9.89 -2.90 -30.80
C GLU A 147 10.04 -3.07 -32.32
N VAL A 148 9.54 -2.10 -33.08
CA VAL A 148 9.66 -2.05 -34.54
C VAL A 148 10.41 -0.78 -34.91
N ASP A 149 11.46 -0.90 -35.70
CA ASP A 149 12.24 0.26 -36.18
C ASP A 149 11.50 1.03 -37.31
N ASP A 150 12.04 2.17 -37.71
CA ASP A 150 11.50 3.00 -38.80
C ASP A 150 11.46 2.28 -40.17
N GLN A 151 12.13 1.13 -40.29
CA GLN A 151 12.19 0.29 -41.48
C GLN A 151 11.21 -0.91 -41.40
N GLY A 152 10.46 -1.05 -40.31
CA GLY A 152 9.51 -2.13 -40.11
C GLY A 152 10.12 -3.44 -39.60
N ASN A 153 11.39 -3.44 -39.19
CA ASN A 153 12.03 -4.63 -38.62
C ASN A 153 11.69 -4.72 -37.13
N ALA A 154 11.18 -5.89 -36.72
CA ALA A 154 11.02 -6.20 -35.32
C ALA A 154 12.39 -6.49 -34.70
N TYR A 155 12.70 -5.79 -33.61
CA TYR A 155 13.88 -6.05 -32.80
C TYR A 155 13.49 -6.11 -31.33
N THR A 156 14.24 -6.90 -30.56
CA THR A 156 14.05 -7.00 -29.13
C THR A 156 14.91 -5.95 -28.46
N ARG A 157 14.30 -4.96 -27.82
CA ARG A 157 15.06 -4.00 -27.02
C ARG A 157 15.52 -4.68 -25.74
N GLN A 158 16.84 -4.83 -25.62
CA GLN A 158 17.47 -5.34 -24.41
C GLN A 158 17.71 -4.14 -23.48
N PHE A 159 16.98 -4.09 -22.37
CA PHE A 159 17.33 -3.16 -21.29
C PHE A 159 18.52 -3.73 -20.52
N GLY A 160 19.53 -2.89 -20.29
CA GLY A 160 20.62 -3.23 -19.37
C GLY A 160 20.07 -3.48 -17.97
N ALA A 161 20.76 -4.34 -17.21
CA ALA A 161 20.51 -4.49 -15.79
C ALA A 161 20.54 -3.12 -15.11
N ARG A 162 19.53 -2.82 -14.28
CA ARG A 162 19.50 -1.58 -13.50
C ARG A 162 19.02 -1.81 -12.08
N GLN A 163 19.36 -0.87 -11.20
CA GLN A 163 18.82 -0.84 -9.86
C GLN A 163 17.44 -0.20 -9.87
N ILE A 164 16.49 -0.83 -9.18
CA ILE A 164 15.13 -0.31 -9.00
C ILE A 164 14.75 -0.32 -7.52
N PHE A 165 13.73 0.44 -7.19
CA PHE A 165 13.05 0.38 -5.91
C PHE A 165 11.68 -0.28 -6.07
N ALA A 166 11.51 -1.45 -5.47
CA ALA A 166 10.24 -2.15 -5.38
C ALA A 166 9.54 -1.77 -4.07
N ALA A 167 8.65 -0.77 -4.13
CA ALA A 167 7.85 -0.30 -3.01
C ALA A 167 6.68 -1.23 -2.72
N PHE A 168 6.31 -1.38 -1.45
CA PHE A 168 5.14 -2.20 -1.11
C PHE A 168 4.35 -1.79 0.14
N ASP A 169 4.81 -0.79 0.89
CA ASP A 169 4.02 -0.23 1.99
C ASP A 169 4.32 1.27 2.16
N LEU A 170 3.41 2.01 2.79
CA LEU A 170 3.53 3.43 3.09
C LEU A 170 3.27 3.64 4.59
N LEU A 171 4.22 4.25 5.28
CA LEU A 171 4.22 4.36 6.74
C LEU A 171 3.88 5.77 7.24
N GLU A 172 4.14 6.77 6.41
CA GLU A 172 3.82 8.18 6.64
C GLU A 172 3.76 8.90 5.29
N VAL A 173 2.91 9.91 5.22
CA VAL A 173 2.82 10.88 4.11
C VAL A 173 2.44 12.24 4.66
N ASP A 174 3.14 13.29 4.23
CA ASP A 174 2.91 14.69 4.61
C ASP A 174 2.73 14.93 6.12
N GLY A 175 3.53 14.22 6.92
CA GLY A 175 3.54 14.30 8.38
C GLY A 175 2.50 13.42 9.08
N GLU A 176 1.61 12.74 8.32
CA GLU A 176 0.56 11.90 8.89
C GLU A 176 1.01 10.44 9.06
N PRO A 177 1.02 9.90 10.30
CA PRO A 177 1.34 8.49 10.56
C PRO A 177 0.31 7.54 9.95
N LEU A 178 0.75 6.50 9.24
CA LEU A 178 -0.13 5.44 8.75
C LEU A 178 0.08 4.09 9.47
N LEU A 179 0.93 4.00 10.49
CA LEU A 179 1.29 2.71 11.12
C LEU A 179 0.09 1.92 11.65
N GLU A 180 -0.92 2.59 12.20
CA GLU A 180 -2.13 1.96 12.73
C GLU A 180 -3.22 1.73 11.67
N VAL A 181 -3.01 2.21 10.43
CA VAL A 181 -3.95 2.07 9.31
C VAL A 181 -3.82 0.65 8.73
N PRO A 182 -4.93 -0.03 8.37
CA PRO A 182 -4.89 -1.35 7.74
C PRO A 182 -3.98 -1.43 6.51
N LEU A 183 -3.25 -2.53 6.34
CA LEU A 183 -2.30 -2.75 5.24
C LEU A 183 -2.89 -2.42 3.86
N LEU A 184 -4.11 -2.87 3.55
CA LEU A 184 -4.72 -2.58 2.25
C LEU A 184 -5.02 -1.09 2.02
N GLU A 185 -5.36 -0.35 3.08
CA GLU A 185 -5.52 1.10 2.97
C GLU A 185 -4.17 1.79 2.79
N ARG A 186 -3.12 1.38 3.52
CA ARG A 186 -1.75 1.89 3.30
C ARG A 186 -1.27 1.64 1.88
N ARG A 187 -1.57 0.46 1.33
CA ARG A 187 -1.35 0.10 -0.09
C ARG A 187 -2.08 1.01 -1.05
N ARG A 188 -3.35 1.32 -0.78
CA ARG A 188 -4.15 2.26 -1.59
C ARG A 188 -3.57 3.67 -1.55
N HIS A 189 -3.11 4.12 -0.38
CA HIS A 189 -2.41 5.41 -0.25
C HIS A 189 -1.08 5.41 -1.00
N LEU A 190 -0.28 4.34 -0.90
CA LEU A 190 0.97 4.20 -1.65
C LEU A 190 0.76 4.38 -3.16
N GLU A 191 -0.29 3.76 -3.71
CA GLU A 191 -0.63 3.86 -5.14
C GLU A 191 -1.03 5.28 -5.57
N GLY A 192 -1.53 6.11 -4.66
CA GLY A 192 -1.79 7.52 -4.91
C GLY A 192 -0.58 8.44 -4.71
N VAL A 193 0.38 8.02 -3.88
CA VAL A 193 1.56 8.82 -3.51
C VAL A 193 2.75 8.57 -4.42
N LEU A 194 2.95 7.35 -4.93
CA LEU A 194 4.16 6.98 -5.67
C LEU A 194 3.83 6.46 -7.06
N ALA A 195 4.23 7.20 -8.09
CA ALA A 195 4.04 6.81 -9.48
C ALA A 195 5.01 5.69 -9.90
N PRO A 196 4.54 4.62 -10.58
CA PRO A 196 5.43 3.65 -11.20
C PRO A 196 6.25 4.26 -12.34
N SER A 197 7.52 3.87 -12.45
CA SER A 197 8.43 4.33 -13.49
C SER A 197 9.43 3.24 -13.88
N GLN A 198 10.47 3.60 -14.63
CA GLN A 198 11.58 2.68 -14.90
C GLN A 198 12.33 2.32 -13.62
N ASN A 199 12.50 3.27 -12.69
CA ASN A 199 13.27 3.07 -11.46
C ASN A 199 12.39 2.67 -10.27
N VAL A 200 11.08 2.90 -10.35
CA VAL A 200 10.14 2.63 -9.26
C VAL A 200 9.10 1.59 -9.69
N ARG A 201 8.95 0.53 -8.90
CA ARG A 201 7.89 -0.46 -9.06
C ARG A 201 7.02 -0.54 -7.81
N LEU A 202 5.71 -0.50 -7.99
CA LEU A 202 4.77 -0.90 -6.95
C LEU A 202 4.63 -2.42 -6.98
N THR A 203 4.91 -3.06 -5.85
CA THR A 203 4.84 -4.51 -5.74
C THR A 203 3.39 -4.97 -5.96
N PRO A 204 3.12 -5.89 -6.89
CA PRO A 204 1.79 -6.42 -7.09
C PRO A 204 1.40 -7.33 -5.92
N TYR A 205 0.11 -7.36 -5.61
CA TYR A 205 -0.45 -8.33 -4.68
C TYR A 205 -1.68 -9.01 -5.27
N VAL A 206 -2.01 -10.20 -4.77
CA VAL A 206 -3.26 -10.89 -5.09
C VAL A 206 -3.96 -11.34 -3.81
N THR A 207 -5.29 -11.40 -3.85
CA THR A 207 -6.14 -11.96 -2.79
C THR A 207 -6.53 -13.41 -3.05
N ARG A 208 -6.18 -13.95 -4.23
CA ARG A 208 -6.41 -15.34 -4.60
C ARG A 208 -5.41 -16.26 -3.87
N GLY A 209 -5.77 -17.53 -3.71
CA GLY A 209 -4.90 -18.52 -3.07
C GLY A 209 -3.60 -18.79 -3.85
N LEU A 210 -2.54 -19.15 -3.11
CA LEU A 210 -1.19 -19.34 -3.63
C LEU A 210 -1.14 -20.38 -4.74
N ARG A 211 -1.96 -21.43 -4.66
CA ARG A 211 -2.04 -22.46 -5.69
C ARG A 211 -2.29 -21.89 -7.08
N ALA A 212 -3.13 -20.87 -7.20
CA ALA A 212 -3.52 -20.28 -8.48
C ALA A 212 -2.51 -19.26 -9.04
N TRP A 213 -1.54 -18.81 -8.24
CA TRP A 213 -0.56 -17.79 -8.63
C TRP A 213 0.87 -18.30 -8.65
N ARG A 214 1.10 -19.51 -8.12
CA ARG A 214 2.42 -20.11 -7.98
C ARG A 214 3.21 -20.19 -9.27
N ASP A 215 2.60 -20.68 -10.34
CA ASP A 215 3.29 -20.87 -11.61
C ASP A 215 3.65 -19.52 -12.25
N THR A 216 2.82 -18.50 -12.06
CA THR A 216 3.12 -17.12 -12.47
C THR A 216 4.34 -16.57 -11.72
N LEU A 217 4.39 -16.73 -10.40
CA LEU A 217 5.54 -16.29 -9.60
C LEU A 217 6.83 -16.98 -10.04
N LEU A 218 6.78 -18.30 -10.25
CA LEU A 218 7.93 -19.09 -10.70
C LEU A 218 8.38 -18.68 -12.11
N ALA A 219 7.45 -18.46 -13.04
CA ALA A 219 7.75 -18.00 -14.40
C ALA A 219 8.41 -16.62 -14.41
N GLN A 220 8.04 -15.75 -13.46
CA GLN A 220 8.64 -14.43 -13.24
C GLN A 220 9.96 -14.49 -12.43
N GLY A 221 10.44 -15.68 -12.08
CA GLY A 221 11.72 -15.88 -11.39
C GLY A 221 11.67 -15.72 -9.86
N PHE A 222 10.50 -15.46 -9.28
CA PHE A 222 10.34 -15.38 -7.83
C PHE A 222 10.40 -16.76 -7.18
N LYS A 223 11.20 -16.88 -6.13
CA LYS A 223 11.44 -18.15 -5.41
C LYS A 223 10.60 -18.27 -4.15
N ARG A 224 10.06 -17.15 -3.66
CA ARG A 224 9.38 -17.03 -2.37
C ARG A 224 8.20 -16.07 -2.52
N VAL A 225 7.26 -16.20 -1.59
CA VAL A 225 6.05 -15.38 -1.50
C VAL A 225 5.93 -14.86 -0.08
N VAL A 226 5.44 -13.63 0.06
CA VAL A 226 5.06 -13.06 1.35
C VAL A 226 3.55 -13.16 1.50
N ILE A 227 3.10 -13.80 2.57
CA ILE A 227 1.69 -13.80 2.99
C ILE A 227 1.54 -12.67 3.99
N LYS A 228 0.62 -11.74 3.74
CA LYS A 228 0.34 -10.64 4.66
C LYS A 228 -1.14 -10.61 5.06
N ASN A 229 -1.41 -10.41 6.34
CA ASN A 229 -2.74 -10.09 6.84
C ASN A 229 -3.17 -8.72 6.30
N TRP A 230 -4.24 -8.69 5.52
CA TRP A 230 -4.70 -7.52 4.78
C TRP A 230 -5.15 -6.35 5.67
N ASN A 231 -5.45 -6.62 6.95
CA ASN A 231 -5.96 -5.69 7.94
C ASN A 231 -4.95 -5.44 9.06
N SER A 232 -3.70 -5.86 8.88
CA SER A 232 -2.65 -5.67 9.88
C SER A 232 -2.18 -4.22 9.94
N ALA A 233 -2.00 -3.71 11.15
CA ALA A 233 -1.17 -2.53 11.42
C ALA A 233 0.30 -2.84 11.10
N TYR A 234 1.09 -1.81 10.82
CA TYR A 234 2.53 -1.94 10.67
C TYR A 234 3.18 -2.07 12.05
N ALA A 235 4.12 -3.01 12.19
CA ALA A 235 4.81 -3.28 13.44
C ALA A 235 6.32 -2.98 13.30
N PRO A 236 6.76 -1.71 13.48
CA PRO A 236 8.14 -1.30 13.30
C PRO A 236 9.15 -2.19 14.04
N GLY A 237 10.15 -2.70 13.33
CA GLY A 237 11.23 -3.52 13.87
C GLY A 237 10.84 -4.87 14.48
N LYS A 238 9.53 -5.20 14.54
CA LYS A 238 9.02 -6.40 15.22
C LYS A 238 8.78 -7.53 14.24
N THR A 239 8.84 -8.75 14.76
CA THR A 239 8.36 -9.96 14.08
C THR A 239 7.07 -10.43 14.74
N ASN A 240 6.01 -10.57 13.94
CA ASN A 240 4.74 -11.13 14.39
C ASN A 240 4.23 -12.18 13.37
N ASN A 241 2.94 -12.49 13.39
CA ASN A 241 2.34 -13.47 12.46
C ASN A 241 1.57 -12.81 11.31
N ASP A 242 1.55 -11.48 11.23
CA ASP A 242 0.85 -10.78 10.17
C ASP A 242 1.58 -10.90 8.85
N TRP A 243 2.91 -10.92 8.87
CA TRP A 243 3.75 -11.01 7.67
C TRP A 243 4.61 -12.26 7.73
N LEU A 244 4.38 -13.18 6.81
CA LEU A 244 5.04 -14.47 6.75
C LEU A 244 5.73 -14.63 5.40
N VAL A 245 6.99 -15.06 5.37
CA VAL A 245 7.65 -15.45 4.12
C VAL A 245 7.71 -16.97 4.03
N LEU A 246 7.16 -17.54 2.96
CA LEU A 246 7.33 -18.97 2.69
C LEU A 246 8.76 -19.25 2.20
N GLU A 247 9.41 -20.26 2.78
CA GLU A 247 10.83 -20.56 2.50
C GLU A 247 11.13 -20.88 1.03
N LYS A 248 10.23 -21.60 0.34
CA LYS A 248 10.45 -21.94 -1.07
C LYS A 248 9.15 -22.28 -1.79
N LEU A 249 8.96 -21.67 -2.96
CA LEU A 249 7.98 -22.12 -3.94
C LEU A 249 8.55 -23.34 -4.69
N LYS A 250 7.75 -24.40 -4.77
CA LYS A 250 8.03 -25.58 -5.60
C LYS A 250 7.02 -25.61 -6.74
N ALA A 251 7.40 -26.07 -7.92
CA ALA A 251 6.43 -26.32 -8.98
C ALA A 251 5.32 -27.24 -8.45
N ALA A 252 4.08 -27.02 -8.88
CA ALA A 252 3.00 -27.96 -8.57
C ALA A 252 3.41 -29.34 -9.09
N MET A 253 3.28 -30.38 -8.25
CA MET A 253 3.39 -31.75 -8.74
C MET A 253 2.18 -31.97 -9.68
N ALA A 254 2.48 -32.31 -10.93
CA ALA A 254 1.50 -32.61 -11.96
C ALA A 254 0.67 -33.85 -11.60
#